data_AF-A0A509E931-F1
#
_entry.id   AF-A0A509E931-F1
#
_cell.length_a   1.000
_cell.length_b   1.000
_cell.length_c   1.000
_cell.angle_alpha   90.00
_cell.angle_beta   90.00
_cell.angle_gamma   90.00
#
_symmetry.space_group_name_H-M   'P 1'
#
loop_
_entity.id
_entity.type
_entity.pdbx_description
1 polymer ?
#
loop_
_entity_poly.entity_id
_entity_poly.type
_entity_poly.pdbx_seq_one_letter_code
_entity_poly.pdbx_strand_id
1 'polypeptide(L)'
;MLRETTSAANDAARLDAIETADLDCPGADFGAELRGPSLEIRAAAAVRSRRIPGLDAVLEAWSRLPPATQDQLGVQAVAVAFYGWLAGDALSPTDERWLTDAAASKSSVRSDKALNLLAQIAERSMPELYGTKKRDPAWARLDADTAALDAVWEAALPSPVHFAIALHRRTWQALQASAAFLRAAGKAEEREDVTWPAEDAEDEALTDLLMLSCRDRADAEAIRAHLTWYLGVRPQHPKRPALSEAEGSFIAVRLRDLGMVLGAEGAGAAPVPEPGAMLGLILAHRAAWSLYSATPHAEETGWDAHFALTDVAGAGSEAVLLAPCADQAEAIVFIEHAHWYAAELEAVGEAVADCFGYESRQMLARAGDLVAYLGDSAVAGVPAERT
;
A
#
# COMPACT_ATOMS: atom_id res chain seq x y z
N MET A 1 -54.01 6.22 -2.27
CA MET A 1 -53.72 6.37 -0.82
C MET A 1 -53.14 5.08 -0.20
N LEU A 2 -52.40 4.26 -0.97
CA LEU A 2 -51.85 2.96 -0.53
C LEU A 2 -50.39 2.74 -1.03
N ARG A 3 -49.66 3.81 -1.37
CA ARG A 3 -48.29 3.73 -1.91
C ARG A 3 -47.19 4.32 -1.00
N GLU A 4 -47.54 4.90 0.14
CA GLU A 4 -46.55 5.54 1.03
C GLU A 4 -46.04 4.65 2.17
N THR A 5 -46.70 3.53 2.47
CA THR A 5 -46.33 2.67 3.61
C THR A 5 -45.18 1.70 3.33
N THR A 6 -44.87 1.39 2.06
CA THR A 6 -43.77 0.49 1.69
C THR A 6 -42.40 1.17 1.68
N SER A 7 -42.33 2.50 1.52
CA SER A 7 -41.05 3.23 1.58
C SER A 7 -40.51 3.26 3.00
N ALA A 8 -41.34 3.69 3.97
CA ALA A 8 -40.92 3.80 5.36
C ALA A 8 -40.52 2.45 5.98
N ALA A 9 -41.16 1.35 5.59
CA ALA A 9 -40.79 0.01 6.05
C ALA A 9 -39.46 -0.48 5.43
N ASN A 10 -39.20 -0.14 4.15
CA ASN A 10 -37.92 -0.43 3.51
C ASN A 10 -36.79 0.45 4.07
N ASP A 11 -37.07 1.72 4.36
CA ASP A 11 -36.09 2.66 4.94
C ASP A 11 -35.76 2.27 6.38
N ALA A 12 -36.74 1.83 7.17
CA ALA A 12 -36.51 1.29 8.51
C ALA A 12 -35.74 -0.04 8.50
N ALA A 13 -36.07 -0.97 7.60
CA ALA A 13 -35.32 -2.23 7.45
C ALA A 13 -33.89 -2.01 6.94
N ARG A 14 -33.67 -0.95 6.15
CA ARG A 14 -32.34 -0.57 5.63
C ARG A 14 -31.49 0.12 6.70
N LEU A 15 -32.10 0.89 7.61
CA LEU A 15 -31.44 1.44 8.80
C LEU A 15 -31.13 0.35 9.84
N ASP A 16 -32.05 -0.57 10.11
CA ASP A 16 -31.82 -1.74 10.97
C ASP A 16 -30.71 -2.63 10.41
N ALA A 17 -30.61 -2.80 9.08
CA ALA A 17 -29.53 -3.55 8.43
C ALA A 17 -28.17 -2.83 8.49
N ILE A 18 -28.14 -1.51 8.66
CA ILE A 18 -26.92 -0.72 8.88
C ILE A 18 -26.52 -0.75 10.36
N GLU A 19 -27.49 -0.75 11.29
CA GLU A 19 -27.24 -0.89 12.73
C GLU A 19 -26.86 -2.32 13.15
N THR A 20 -27.33 -3.34 12.41
CA THR A 20 -26.98 -4.76 12.66
C THR A 20 -25.83 -5.28 11.80
N ALA A 21 -25.38 -4.50 10.80
CA ALA A 21 -24.07 -4.67 10.18
C ALA A 21 -23.02 -4.12 11.15
N ASP A 22 -22.79 -4.93 12.18
CA ASP A 22 -21.78 -4.78 13.22
C ASP A 22 -20.53 -4.03 12.71
N LEU A 23 -20.25 -2.91 13.37
CA LEU A 23 -18.93 -2.27 13.37
C LEU A 23 -17.84 -3.21 13.94
N ASP A 24 -18.22 -4.40 14.43
CA ASP A 24 -17.38 -5.57 14.65
C ASP A 24 -17.07 -6.29 13.33
N CYS A 25 -16.50 -5.59 12.35
CA CYS A 25 -15.76 -6.26 11.27
C CYS A 25 -14.40 -6.63 11.86
N PRO A 26 -14.18 -7.88 12.34
CA PRO A 26 -12.94 -8.27 13.01
C PRO A 26 -11.90 -8.52 11.91
N GLY A 27 -11.41 -7.44 11.30
CA GLY A 27 -10.55 -7.55 10.11
C GLY A 27 -10.28 -6.25 9.36
N ALA A 28 -10.97 -5.14 9.64
CA ALA A 28 -10.58 -3.83 9.12
C ALA A 28 -9.38 -3.30 9.93
N ASP A 29 -8.19 -3.84 9.69
CA ASP A 29 -6.95 -3.29 10.24
C ASP A 29 -6.72 -1.90 9.61
N PHE A 30 -7.01 -0.84 10.37
CA PHE A 30 -6.75 0.58 10.05
C PHE A 30 -5.24 0.93 9.94
N GLY A 31 -4.44 0.04 9.35
CA GLY A 31 -3.00 0.21 9.16
C GLY A 31 -2.50 -0.09 7.73
N ALA A 32 -3.39 -0.49 6.81
CA ALA A 32 -3.02 -0.76 5.41
C ALA A 32 -2.57 0.51 4.69
N GLU A 33 -3.34 1.60 4.78
CA GLU A 33 -3.13 2.86 4.04
C GLU A 33 -1.88 3.68 4.40
N LEU A 34 -1.02 3.18 5.31
CA LEU A 34 0.22 3.87 5.64
C LEU A 34 1.26 3.61 4.54
N ARG A 35 1.28 4.45 3.49
CA ARG A 35 2.36 4.49 2.50
C ARG A 35 3.64 5.06 3.12
N GLY A 36 4.74 4.32 3.04
CA GLY A 36 6.07 4.80 3.45
C GLY A 36 6.58 4.60 4.90
N PRO A 37 5.89 3.96 5.88
CA PRO A 37 6.52 3.56 7.13
C PRO A 37 7.28 2.23 7.01
N SER A 38 8.25 2.02 7.90
CA SER A 38 8.87 0.72 8.09
C SER A 38 7.84 -0.36 8.49
N LEU A 39 8.17 -1.63 8.24
CA LEU A 39 7.34 -2.78 8.61
C LEU A 39 6.98 -2.78 10.11
N GLU A 40 7.90 -2.30 10.95
CA GLU A 40 7.68 -2.09 12.39
C GLU A 40 6.56 -1.08 12.69
N ILE A 41 6.54 0.06 11.98
CA ILE A 41 5.50 1.07 12.17
C ILE A 41 4.14 0.53 11.72
N ARG A 42 4.08 -0.24 10.62
CA ARG A 42 2.83 -0.88 10.16
C ARG A 42 2.35 -1.95 11.13
N ALA A 43 3.23 -2.78 11.67
CA ALA A 43 2.89 -3.75 12.71
C ALA A 43 2.38 -3.06 13.98
N ALA A 44 3.05 -1.99 14.43
CA ALA A 44 2.58 -1.17 15.53
C ALA A 44 1.19 -0.55 15.27
N ALA A 45 0.93 -0.11 14.04
CA ALA A 45 -0.37 0.40 13.62
C ALA A 45 -1.46 -0.69 13.70
N ALA A 46 -1.19 -1.91 13.22
CA ALA A 46 -2.12 -3.05 13.30
C ALA A 46 -2.39 -3.53 14.75
N VAL A 47 -1.46 -3.30 15.69
CA VAL A 47 -1.71 -3.55 17.12
C VAL A 47 -2.54 -2.42 17.74
N ARG A 48 -2.32 -1.17 17.33
CA ARG A 48 -3.11 -0.02 17.77
C ARG A 48 -4.54 -0.06 17.22
N SER A 49 -4.75 -0.50 15.97
CA SER A 49 -6.06 -0.59 15.32
C SER A 49 -7.06 -1.42 16.14
N ARG A 50 -6.60 -2.56 16.69
CA ARG A 50 -7.41 -3.45 17.55
C ARG A 50 -7.80 -2.84 18.89
N ARG A 51 -7.15 -1.75 19.28
CA ARG A 51 -7.40 -1.03 20.53
C ARG A 51 -8.16 0.26 20.31
N ILE A 52 -8.46 0.61 19.05
CA ILE A 52 -9.25 1.81 18.73
C ILE A 52 -10.57 1.73 19.50
N PRO A 53 -10.91 2.75 20.29
CA PRO A 53 -12.18 2.78 21.02
C PRO A 53 -13.35 2.67 20.05
N GLY A 54 -14.24 1.69 20.28
CA GLY A 54 -15.48 1.56 19.54
C GLY A 54 -16.48 2.69 19.84
N LEU A 55 -17.62 2.68 19.13
CA LEU A 55 -18.64 3.72 19.25
C LEU A 55 -19.15 3.90 20.69
N ASP A 56 -19.29 2.81 21.45
CA ASP A 56 -19.73 2.86 22.85
C ASP A 56 -18.79 3.68 23.74
N ALA A 57 -17.47 3.54 23.56
CA ALA A 57 -16.49 4.31 24.30
C ALA A 57 -16.52 5.79 23.90
N VAL A 58 -16.80 6.08 22.62
CA VAL A 58 -17.02 7.44 22.13
C VAL A 58 -18.28 8.06 22.72
N LEU A 59 -19.39 7.31 22.76
CA LEU A 59 -20.65 7.75 23.36
C LEU A 59 -20.51 7.99 24.87
N GLU A 60 -19.79 7.11 25.57
CA GLU A 60 -19.49 7.26 26.98
C GLU A 60 -18.69 8.55 27.24
N ALA A 61 -17.61 8.79 26.49
CA ALA A 61 -16.81 10.01 26.56
C ALA A 61 -17.66 11.26 26.26
N TRP A 62 -18.46 11.22 25.19
CA TRP A 62 -19.37 12.29 24.81
C TRP A 62 -20.37 12.63 25.92
N SER A 63 -21.00 11.62 26.52
CA SER A 63 -22.04 11.79 27.53
C SER A 63 -21.56 12.50 28.80
N ARG A 64 -20.25 12.47 29.07
CA ARG A 64 -19.61 13.11 30.22
C ARG A 64 -19.26 14.58 29.97
N LEU A 65 -19.33 15.04 28.73
CA LEU A 65 -19.02 16.42 28.39
C LEU A 65 -20.09 17.38 28.92
N PRO A 66 -19.71 18.61 29.32
CA PRO A 66 -20.68 19.67 29.58
C PRO A 66 -21.56 19.91 28.36
N PRO A 67 -22.87 20.22 28.52
CA PRO A 67 -23.77 20.44 27.39
C PRO A 67 -23.26 21.47 26.38
N ALA A 68 -22.67 22.57 26.88
CA ALA A 68 -22.09 23.60 26.00
C ALA A 68 -20.94 23.07 25.11
N THR A 69 -20.19 22.07 25.57
CA THR A 69 -19.12 21.43 24.79
C THR A 69 -19.70 20.43 23.79
N GLN A 70 -20.72 19.67 24.18
CA GLN A 70 -21.47 18.80 23.27
C GLN A 70 -22.06 19.61 22.11
N ASP A 71 -22.69 20.75 22.40
CA ASP A 71 -23.24 21.66 21.39
C ASP A 71 -22.15 22.17 20.44
N GLN A 72 -21.00 22.58 20.97
CA GLN A 72 -19.89 23.07 20.14
C GLN A 72 -19.36 22.00 19.19
N LEU A 73 -19.12 20.78 19.69
CA LEU A 73 -18.69 19.66 18.84
C LEU A 73 -19.76 19.31 17.80
N GLY A 74 -21.04 19.25 18.21
CA GLY A 74 -22.15 18.94 17.32
C GLY A 74 -22.29 19.94 16.18
N VAL A 75 -22.16 21.24 16.48
CA VAL A 75 -22.17 22.30 15.44
C VAL A 75 -21.02 22.13 14.46
N GLN A 76 -19.80 21.84 14.92
CA GLN A 76 -18.67 21.64 14.01
C GLN A 76 -18.83 20.36 13.18
N ALA A 77 -19.32 19.26 13.77
CA ALA A 77 -19.58 18.02 13.04
C ALA A 77 -20.62 18.21 11.93
N VAL A 78 -21.73 18.90 12.23
CA VAL A 78 -22.75 19.27 11.23
C VAL A 78 -22.15 20.17 10.14
N ALA A 79 -21.27 21.11 10.51
CA ALA A 79 -20.60 21.97 9.54
C ALA A 79 -19.67 21.19 8.59
N VAL A 80 -18.87 20.24 9.09
CA VAL A 80 -18.03 19.36 8.27
C VAL A 80 -18.89 18.58 7.28
N ALA A 81 -19.96 17.93 7.76
CA ALA A 81 -20.86 17.16 6.91
C ALA A 81 -21.51 18.05 5.83
N PHE A 82 -22.02 19.22 6.21
CA PHE A 82 -22.66 20.14 5.28
C PHE A 82 -21.70 20.69 4.22
N TYR A 83 -20.50 21.15 4.62
CA TYR A 83 -19.54 21.72 3.68
C TYR A 83 -18.84 20.67 2.82
N GLY A 84 -18.55 19.47 3.35
CA GLY A 84 -18.03 18.34 2.58
C GLY A 84 -19.03 17.87 1.51
N TRP A 85 -20.32 17.85 1.83
CA TRP A 85 -21.36 17.60 0.83
C TRP A 85 -21.38 18.66 -0.28
N LEU A 86 -21.31 19.95 0.08
CA LEU A 86 -21.24 21.05 -0.91
C LEU A 86 -19.95 21.04 -1.74
N ALA A 87 -18.84 20.52 -1.20
CA ALA A 87 -17.58 20.34 -1.91
C ALA A 87 -17.63 19.16 -2.90
N GLY A 88 -18.54 18.21 -2.68
CA GLY A 88 -18.66 16.99 -3.45
C GLY A 88 -17.70 15.88 -2.99
N ASP A 89 -17.22 15.93 -1.74
CA ASP A 89 -16.37 14.88 -1.14
C ASP A 89 -17.21 13.67 -0.67
N ALA A 90 -18.51 13.87 -0.47
CA ALA A 90 -19.43 12.84 0.01
C ALA A 90 -20.28 12.31 -1.14
N LEU A 91 -19.97 11.11 -1.67
CA LEU A 91 -20.82 10.12 -2.40
C LEU A 91 -21.91 10.62 -3.39
N SER A 92 -21.96 11.90 -3.73
CA SER A 92 -22.97 12.49 -4.59
C SER A 92 -22.41 12.53 -6.01
N PRO A 93 -23.13 12.01 -7.01
CA PRO A 93 -22.71 12.09 -8.40
C PRO A 93 -22.37 13.53 -8.76
N THR A 94 -21.20 13.75 -9.33
CA THR A 94 -20.69 15.05 -9.79
C THR A 94 -21.65 15.78 -10.73
N ASP A 95 -22.51 15.02 -11.41
CA ASP A 95 -23.41 15.48 -12.45
C ASP A 95 -24.66 16.20 -11.89
N GLU A 96 -24.89 16.13 -10.58
CA GLU A 96 -26.00 16.82 -9.89
C GLU A 96 -25.55 18.06 -9.10
N ARG A 97 -24.33 18.55 -9.32
CA ARG A 97 -23.82 19.73 -8.61
C ARG A 97 -24.64 20.99 -8.95
N TRP A 98 -25.42 21.46 -7.98
CA TRP A 98 -26.14 22.75 -8.06
C TRP A 98 -25.23 23.97 -7.84
N LEU A 99 -23.94 23.74 -7.56
CA LEU A 99 -22.95 24.75 -7.23
C LEU A 99 -21.89 24.88 -8.32
N THR A 100 -21.33 26.09 -8.45
CA THR A 100 -20.17 26.34 -9.29
C THR A 100 -18.89 25.79 -8.64
N ASP A 101 -17.85 25.53 -9.42
CA ASP A 101 -16.54 25.06 -8.90
C ASP A 101 -15.95 26.00 -7.85
N ALA A 102 -16.14 27.32 -8.03
CA ALA A 102 -15.71 28.31 -7.06
C ALA A 102 -16.46 28.19 -5.71
N ALA A 103 -17.73 27.78 -5.73
CA ALA A 103 -18.50 27.53 -4.52
C ALA A 103 -18.16 26.17 -3.89
N ALA A 104 -17.88 25.15 -4.69
CA ALA A 104 -17.39 23.85 -4.22
C ALA A 104 -16.02 24.01 -3.53
N SER A 105 -15.07 24.69 -4.17
CA SER A 105 -13.75 24.99 -3.60
C SER A 105 -13.84 25.78 -2.29
N LYS A 106 -14.69 26.81 -2.22
CA LYS A 106 -14.93 27.55 -0.96
C LYS A 106 -15.54 26.67 0.13
N SER A 107 -16.34 25.67 -0.23
CA SER A 107 -16.94 24.75 0.72
C SER A 107 -15.90 23.76 1.26
N SER A 108 -15.03 23.23 0.41
CA SER A 108 -13.87 22.41 0.83
C SER A 108 -13.02 23.14 1.88
N VAL A 109 -12.60 24.39 1.62
CA VAL A 109 -11.83 25.20 2.59
C VAL A 109 -12.57 25.40 3.93
N ARG A 110 -13.91 25.52 3.89
CA ARG A 110 -14.72 25.65 5.10
C ARG A 110 -14.87 24.32 5.84
N SER A 111 -14.98 23.21 5.11
CA SER A 111 -14.98 21.85 5.65
C SER A 111 -13.69 21.60 6.42
N ASP A 112 -12.54 21.87 5.80
CA ASP A 112 -11.23 21.70 6.44
C ASP A 112 -11.09 22.56 7.69
N LYS A 113 -11.57 23.80 7.65
CA LYS A 113 -11.56 24.68 8.82
C LYS A 113 -12.43 24.14 9.95
N ALA A 114 -13.63 23.64 9.63
CA ALA A 114 -14.54 23.03 10.61
C ALA A 114 -13.95 21.73 11.19
N LEU A 115 -13.33 20.89 10.36
CA LEU A 115 -12.68 19.66 10.76
C LEU A 115 -11.51 19.92 11.72
N ASN A 116 -10.67 20.92 11.41
CA ASN A 116 -9.59 21.34 12.29
C ASN A 116 -10.09 21.85 13.64
N LEU A 117 -11.18 22.63 13.65
CA LEU A 117 -11.78 23.11 14.90
C LEU A 117 -12.41 21.96 15.69
N LEU A 118 -13.11 21.05 15.03
CA LEU A 118 -13.69 19.85 15.61
C LEU A 118 -12.60 19.02 16.31
N ALA A 119 -11.49 18.73 15.61
CA ALA A 119 -10.36 17.99 16.16
C ALA A 119 -9.77 18.68 17.40
N GLN A 120 -9.52 20.00 17.34
CA GLN A 120 -8.97 20.75 18.48
C GLN A 120 -9.88 20.78 19.71
N ILE A 121 -11.21 20.82 19.52
CA ILE A 121 -12.17 20.76 20.62
C ILE A 121 -12.19 19.33 21.17
N ALA A 122 -12.28 18.32 20.31
CA ALA A 122 -12.32 16.92 20.70
C ALA A 122 -11.06 16.51 21.49
N GLU A 123 -9.87 16.86 21.01
CA GLU A 123 -8.59 16.60 21.69
C GLU A 123 -8.53 17.20 23.09
N ARG A 124 -9.07 18.41 23.26
CA ARG A 124 -9.06 19.10 24.55
C ARG A 124 -10.10 18.56 25.51
N SER A 125 -11.25 18.15 24.98
CA SER A 125 -12.43 17.78 25.75
C SER A 125 -12.49 16.29 26.11
N MET A 126 -11.85 15.43 25.31
CA MET A 126 -11.84 13.97 25.48
C MET A 126 -10.39 13.42 25.46
N PRO A 127 -9.52 13.84 26.38
CA PRO A 127 -8.11 13.45 26.38
C PRO A 127 -7.88 11.94 26.58
N GLU A 128 -8.87 11.20 27.07
CA GLU A 128 -8.85 9.74 27.14
C GLU A 128 -8.91 9.08 25.76
N LEU A 129 -9.60 9.71 24.80
CA LEU A 129 -9.71 9.23 23.42
C LEU A 129 -8.59 9.78 22.53
N TYR A 130 -8.18 11.02 22.73
CA TYR A 130 -7.24 11.69 21.82
C TYR A 130 -5.84 11.93 22.41
N GLY A 131 -5.68 11.71 23.70
CA GLY A 131 -4.45 12.01 24.42
C GLY A 131 -4.35 13.48 24.81
N THR A 132 -3.14 13.89 25.14
CA THR A 132 -2.78 15.26 25.48
C THR A 132 -1.53 15.64 24.70
N LYS A 133 -1.21 16.94 24.64
CA LYS A 133 0.04 17.43 24.03
C LYS A 133 1.33 16.76 24.52
N LYS A 134 1.31 16.12 25.69
CA LYS A 134 2.48 15.48 26.31
C LYS A 134 2.39 13.95 26.33
N ARG A 135 1.25 13.36 25.97
CA ARG A 135 0.99 11.93 26.17
C ARG A 135 -0.11 11.43 25.24
N ASP A 136 0.21 10.41 24.47
CA ASP A 136 -0.75 9.69 23.62
C ASP A 136 -1.88 9.05 24.44
N PRO A 137 -3.08 8.87 23.86
CA PRO A 137 -4.18 8.20 24.54
C PRO A 137 -3.80 6.76 24.89
N ALA A 138 -4.48 6.19 25.89
CA ALA A 138 -4.13 4.88 26.43
C ALA A 138 -4.15 3.77 25.35
N TRP A 139 -5.12 3.83 24.43
CA TRP A 139 -5.24 2.86 23.36
C TRP A 139 -4.13 2.95 22.30
N ALA A 140 -3.57 4.15 22.07
CA ALA A 140 -2.49 4.37 21.11
C ALA A 140 -1.10 4.08 21.70
N ARG A 141 -0.98 4.13 23.03
CA ARG A 141 0.26 3.81 23.73
C ARG A 141 0.63 2.36 23.50
N LEU A 142 1.84 2.16 23.00
CA LEU A 142 2.53 0.90 23.07
C LEU A 142 3.13 0.85 24.48
N ASP A 143 2.39 0.28 25.43
CA ASP A 143 2.99 0.02 26.74
C ASP A 143 4.21 -0.90 26.53
N ALA A 144 5.18 -0.90 27.46
CA ALA A 144 6.48 -1.59 27.36
C ALA A 144 6.43 -3.10 27.04
N ASP A 145 5.22 -3.66 26.98
CA ASP A 145 4.91 -4.96 26.39
C ASP A 145 5.09 -4.99 24.86
N THR A 146 5.51 -3.91 24.19
CA THR A 146 6.11 -4.06 22.86
C THR A 146 7.35 -4.92 22.88
N ALA A 147 8.14 -4.96 23.96
CA ALA A 147 9.21 -5.96 24.04
C ALA A 147 8.65 -7.40 24.10
N ALA A 148 7.45 -7.59 24.64
CA ALA A 148 6.76 -8.88 24.64
C ALA A 148 6.05 -9.16 23.31
N LEU A 149 5.54 -8.14 22.61
CA LEU A 149 5.04 -8.27 21.24
C LEU A 149 6.21 -8.51 20.29
N ASP A 150 7.28 -7.74 20.32
CA ASP A 150 8.53 -7.98 19.58
C ASP A 150 9.05 -9.38 19.89
N ALA A 151 9.07 -9.82 21.15
CA ALA A 151 9.43 -11.20 21.49
C ALA A 151 8.42 -12.24 20.98
N VAL A 152 7.11 -11.96 20.98
CA VAL A 152 6.07 -12.84 20.41
C VAL A 152 6.12 -12.83 18.89
N TRP A 153 6.48 -11.73 18.25
CA TRP A 153 6.56 -11.57 16.80
C TRP A 153 7.87 -12.14 16.26
N GLU A 154 9.01 -11.87 16.91
CA GLU A 154 10.29 -12.53 16.67
C GLU A 154 10.22 -14.04 16.95
N ALA A 155 9.43 -14.47 17.94
CA ALA A 155 9.23 -15.89 18.22
C ALA A 155 8.15 -16.58 17.36
N ALA A 156 7.13 -15.84 16.88
CA ALA A 156 6.00 -16.43 16.14
C ALA A 156 6.10 -16.30 14.62
N LEU A 157 6.91 -15.37 14.09
CA LEU A 157 7.15 -15.25 12.66
C LEU A 157 8.66 -15.33 12.36
N PRO A 158 9.12 -16.39 11.67
CA PRO A 158 10.55 -16.63 11.45
C PRO A 158 11.28 -15.49 10.72
N SER A 159 10.55 -14.66 9.96
CA SER A 159 11.12 -13.56 9.17
C SER A 159 10.09 -12.52 8.71
N PRO A 160 10.54 -11.31 8.29
CA PRO A 160 9.71 -10.32 7.58
C PRO A 160 8.97 -10.91 6.38
N VAL A 161 9.60 -11.86 5.66
CA VAL A 161 8.99 -12.56 4.53
C VAL A 161 7.77 -13.36 4.97
N HIS A 162 7.88 -14.14 6.05
CA HIS A 162 6.75 -14.89 6.60
C HIS A 162 5.61 -13.98 7.06
N PHE A 163 5.93 -12.81 7.61
CA PHE A 163 4.95 -11.79 7.95
C PHE A 163 4.23 -11.25 6.73
N ALA A 164 4.94 -10.82 5.69
CA ALA A 164 4.33 -10.28 4.48
C ALA A 164 3.48 -11.33 3.76
N ILE A 165 3.92 -12.59 3.70
CA ILE A 165 3.13 -13.71 3.21
C ILE A 165 1.83 -13.87 4.01
N ALA A 166 1.91 -13.84 5.34
CA ALA A 166 0.73 -13.98 6.19
C ALA A 166 -0.23 -12.79 6.04
N LEU A 167 0.29 -11.57 5.94
CA LEU A 167 -0.49 -10.35 5.69
C LEU A 167 -1.22 -10.44 4.36
N HIS A 168 -0.50 -10.73 3.27
CA HIS A 168 -1.09 -10.89 1.94
C HIS A 168 -2.14 -12.00 1.88
N ARG A 169 -1.94 -13.13 2.57
CA ARG A 169 -2.97 -14.18 2.65
C ARG A 169 -4.22 -13.71 3.37
N ARG A 170 -4.09 -12.90 4.43
CA ARG A 170 -5.23 -12.36 5.17
C ARG A 170 -6.00 -11.33 4.35
N THR A 171 -5.31 -10.41 3.68
CA THR A 171 -5.94 -9.41 2.81
C THR A 171 -6.64 -10.09 1.62
N TRP A 172 -6.02 -11.12 1.04
CA TRP A 172 -6.69 -11.99 0.05
C TRP A 172 -7.97 -12.66 0.60
N GLN A 173 -7.93 -13.23 1.81
CA GLN A 173 -9.12 -13.82 2.44
C GLN A 173 -10.22 -12.79 2.72
N ALA A 174 -9.85 -11.59 3.20
CA ALA A 174 -10.78 -10.49 3.43
C ALA A 174 -11.44 -10.06 2.11
N LEU A 175 -10.66 -9.93 1.03
CA LEU A 175 -11.17 -9.67 -0.31
C LEU A 175 -12.18 -10.75 -0.76
N GLN A 176 -11.87 -12.03 -0.54
CA GLN A 176 -12.79 -13.13 -0.85
C GLN A 176 -14.09 -13.07 -0.04
N ALA A 177 -14.02 -12.73 1.25
CA ALA A 177 -15.18 -12.59 2.13
C ALA A 177 -16.07 -11.43 1.68
N SER A 178 -15.49 -10.27 1.39
CA SER A 178 -16.19 -9.10 0.83
C SER A 178 -16.87 -9.43 -0.49
N ALA A 179 -16.18 -10.15 -1.39
CA ALA A 179 -16.75 -10.64 -2.64
C ALA A 179 -17.95 -11.58 -2.44
N ALA A 180 -17.89 -12.44 -1.43
CA ALA A 180 -18.98 -13.36 -1.09
C ALA A 180 -20.18 -12.61 -0.51
N PHE A 181 -19.93 -11.65 0.39
CA PHE A 181 -20.96 -10.79 0.97
C PHE A 181 -21.74 -10.01 -0.09
N LEU A 182 -21.06 -9.33 -1.01
CA LEU A 182 -21.70 -8.56 -2.08
C LEU A 182 -22.56 -9.45 -3.00
N ARG A 183 -22.08 -10.65 -3.32
CA ARG A 183 -22.87 -11.64 -4.07
C ARG A 183 -24.13 -12.05 -3.31
N ALA A 184 -24.01 -12.34 -2.02
CA ALA A 184 -25.15 -12.70 -1.17
C ALA A 184 -26.16 -11.55 -1.04
N ALA A 185 -25.70 -10.30 -1.06
CA ALA A 185 -26.53 -9.10 -1.01
C ALA A 185 -27.17 -8.73 -2.37
N GLY A 186 -26.92 -9.48 -3.44
CA GLY A 186 -27.41 -9.14 -4.78
C GLY A 186 -26.72 -7.91 -5.41
N LYS A 187 -25.54 -7.55 -4.90
CA LYS A 187 -24.76 -6.36 -5.27
C LYS A 187 -23.45 -6.73 -5.99
N ALA A 188 -23.45 -7.85 -6.69
CA ALA A 188 -22.25 -8.35 -7.38
C ALA A 188 -21.75 -7.40 -8.49
N GLU A 189 -22.64 -6.56 -9.04
CA GLU A 189 -22.34 -5.59 -10.11
C GLU A 189 -21.83 -4.24 -9.58
N GLU A 190 -22.13 -3.88 -8.32
CA GLU A 190 -21.59 -2.67 -7.65
C GLU A 190 -20.05 -2.73 -7.46
N ARG A 191 -19.42 -3.85 -7.86
CA ARG A 191 -17.97 -4.07 -7.86
C ARG A 191 -17.22 -3.35 -8.99
N GLU A 192 -17.89 -2.92 -10.05
CA GLU A 192 -17.18 -2.41 -11.23
C GLU A 192 -16.63 -0.98 -11.05
N ASP A 193 -17.25 -0.18 -10.19
CA ASP A 193 -17.03 1.28 -10.16
C ASP A 193 -16.32 1.80 -8.91
N VAL A 194 -15.99 0.95 -7.94
CA VAL A 194 -15.38 1.39 -6.66
C VAL A 194 -14.17 0.51 -6.35
N THR A 195 -13.00 1.12 -6.15
CA THR A 195 -11.86 0.47 -5.49
C THR A 195 -12.21 0.29 -4.02
N TRP A 196 -12.22 -0.95 -3.54
CA TRP A 196 -12.58 -1.25 -2.15
C TRP A 196 -11.34 -1.29 -1.27
N PRO A 197 -11.45 -0.90 0.02
CA PRO A 197 -10.34 -1.00 0.97
C PRO A 197 -9.71 -2.39 1.06
N ALA A 198 -10.47 -3.46 0.79
CA ALA A 198 -9.94 -4.82 0.76
C ALA A 198 -9.13 -5.16 -0.49
N GLU A 199 -9.39 -4.50 -1.62
CA GLU A 199 -8.57 -4.59 -2.83
C GLU A 199 -7.28 -3.80 -2.65
N ASP A 200 -7.39 -2.53 -2.23
CA ASP A 200 -6.22 -1.69 -1.98
C ASP A 200 -5.28 -2.32 -0.93
N ALA A 201 -5.83 -2.88 0.16
CA ALA A 201 -5.04 -3.58 1.16
C ALA A 201 -4.38 -4.86 0.63
N GLU A 202 -4.99 -5.54 -0.35
CA GLU A 202 -4.38 -6.72 -0.96
C GLU A 202 -3.26 -6.32 -1.92
N ASP A 203 -3.48 -5.32 -2.77
CA ASP A 203 -2.49 -4.77 -3.69
C ASP A 203 -1.27 -4.21 -2.93
N GLU A 204 -1.50 -3.47 -1.84
CA GLU A 204 -0.45 -2.96 -0.95
C GLU A 204 0.32 -4.10 -0.26
N ALA A 205 -0.37 -5.12 0.23
CA ALA A 205 0.28 -6.28 0.85
C ALA A 205 1.10 -7.10 -0.15
N LEU A 206 0.64 -7.19 -1.41
CA LEU A 206 1.38 -7.87 -2.48
C LEU A 206 2.62 -7.06 -2.83
N THR A 207 2.45 -5.76 -3.04
CA THR A 207 3.52 -4.80 -3.26
C THR A 207 4.59 -4.93 -2.18
N ASP A 208 4.20 -4.91 -0.91
CA ASP A 208 5.12 -5.06 0.21
C ASP A 208 5.91 -6.37 0.15
N LEU A 209 5.25 -7.49 -0.14
CA LEU A 209 5.92 -8.77 -0.32
C LEU A 209 6.92 -8.72 -1.49
N LEU A 210 6.54 -8.06 -2.59
CA LEU A 210 7.37 -7.89 -3.77
C LEU A 210 8.60 -7.00 -3.52
N MET A 211 8.58 -6.17 -2.48
CA MET A 211 9.69 -5.29 -2.05
C MET A 211 10.62 -5.90 -1.00
N LEU A 212 10.32 -7.08 -0.46
CA LEU A 212 11.19 -7.75 0.52
C LEU A 212 12.20 -8.65 -0.16
N SER A 213 13.48 -8.61 0.20
CA SER A 213 14.46 -9.62 -0.22
C SER A 213 14.41 -10.87 0.67
N CYS A 214 14.78 -12.03 0.12
CA CYS A 214 15.02 -13.23 0.92
C CYS A 214 16.38 -13.12 1.63
N ARG A 215 16.42 -13.41 2.93
CA ARG A 215 17.66 -13.38 3.71
C ARG A 215 18.40 -14.71 3.71
N ASP A 216 17.65 -15.78 3.50
CA ASP A 216 18.16 -17.14 3.47
C ASP A 216 17.34 -18.01 2.50
N ARG A 217 17.74 -19.27 2.41
CA ARG A 217 17.07 -20.25 1.56
C ARG A 217 15.61 -20.49 1.97
N ALA A 218 15.29 -20.46 3.27
CA ALA A 218 13.94 -20.71 3.75
C ALA A 218 13.00 -19.57 3.34
N ASP A 219 13.46 -18.32 3.42
CA ASP A 219 12.74 -17.16 2.88
C ASP A 219 12.51 -17.30 1.37
N ALA A 220 13.53 -17.70 0.60
CA ALA A 220 13.41 -17.90 -0.85
C ALA A 220 12.37 -19.00 -1.20
N GLU A 221 12.37 -20.11 -0.47
CA GLU A 221 11.36 -21.17 -0.61
C GLU A 221 9.95 -20.67 -0.28
N ALA A 222 9.81 -19.87 0.77
CA ALA A 222 8.54 -19.29 1.21
C ALA A 222 7.96 -18.31 0.17
N ILE A 223 8.77 -17.35 -0.33
CA ILE A 223 8.33 -16.40 -1.36
C ILE A 223 7.91 -17.14 -2.62
N ARG A 224 8.75 -18.07 -3.10
CA ARG A 224 8.45 -18.83 -4.32
C ARG A 224 7.17 -19.64 -4.19
N ALA A 225 6.98 -20.35 -3.09
CA ALA A 225 5.78 -21.14 -2.82
C ALA A 225 4.53 -20.25 -2.78
N HIS A 226 4.63 -19.08 -2.15
CA HIS A 226 3.51 -18.14 -2.04
C HIS A 226 3.15 -17.48 -3.38
N LEU A 227 4.13 -16.97 -4.14
CA LEU A 227 3.88 -16.39 -5.46
C LEU A 227 3.28 -17.43 -6.44
N THR A 228 3.75 -18.68 -6.36
CA THR A 228 3.17 -19.79 -7.15
C THR A 228 1.72 -20.06 -6.75
N TRP A 229 1.42 -20.10 -5.45
CA TRP A 229 0.05 -20.22 -4.94
C TRP A 229 -0.82 -19.07 -5.45
N TYR A 230 -0.33 -17.84 -5.34
CA TYR A 230 -1.08 -16.64 -5.70
C TYR A 230 -1.47 -16.62 -7.18
N LEU A 231 -0.51 -16.89 -8.07
CA LEU A 231 -0.79 -17.03 -9.51
C LEU A 231 -1.79 -18.15 -9.82
N GLY A 232 -1.84 -19.20 -8.99
CA GLY A 232 -2.81 -20.29 -9.13
C GLY A 232 -4.22 -19.97 -8.64
N VAL A 233 -4.36 -19.16 -7.59
CA VAL A 233 -5.68 -18.78 -7.03
C VAL A 233 -6.26 -17.52 -7.65
N ARG A 234 -5.43 -16.60 -8.15
CA ARG A 234 -5.87 -15.32 -8.71
C ARG A 234 -6.91 -15.45 -9.83
N PRO A 235 -6.77 -16.37 -10.82
CA PRO A 235 -7.76 -16.51 -11.91
C PRO A 235 -9.19 -16.83 -11.44
N GLN A 236 -9.36 -17.27 -10.18
CA GLN A 236 -10.67 -17.52 -9.57
C GLN A 236 -11.43 -16.22 -9.26
N HIS A 237 -10.74 -15.06 -9.30
CA HIS A 237 -11.32 -13.73 -9.16
C HIS A 237 -10.98 -12.88 -10.40
N PRO A 238 -11.66 -13.14 -11.55
CA PRO A 238 -11.22 -12.66 -12.87
C PRO A 238 -11.31 -11.14 -13.07
N LYS A 239 -11.95 -10.40 -12.15
CA LYS A 239 -12.09 -8.93 -12.25
C LYS A 239 -11.10 -8.17 -11.37
N ARG A 240 -10.71 -8.70 -10.20
CA ARG A 240 -9.92 -8.02 -9.17
C ARG A 240 -9.31 -9.04 -8.19
N PRO A 241 -8.08 -8.86 -7.69
CA PRO A 241 -7.13 -7.80 -8.01
C PRO A 241 -6.53 -8.05 -9.40
N ALA A 242 -6.56 -7.01 -10.24
CA ALA A 242 -6.02 -7.10 -11.58
C ALA A 242 -4.53 -6.77 -11.49
N LEU A 243 -3.68 -7.80 -11.38
CA LEU A 243 -2.24 -7.57 -11.61
C LEU A 243 -2.08 -6.88 -12.95
N SER A 244 -1.43 -5.73 -12.91
CA SER A 244 -0.93 -5.08 -14.11
C SER A 244 -0.03 -6.05 -14.89
N GLU A 245 0.13 -5.80 -16.18
CA GLU A 245 1.05 -6.57 -17.01
C GLU A 245 2.49 -6.53 -16.44
N ALA A 246 2.88 -5.37 -15.91
CA ALA A 246 4.17 -5.16 -15.25
C ALA A 246 4.32 -6.04 -13.99
N GLU A 247 3.35 -6.04 -13.08
CA GLU A 247 3.40 -6.87 -11.86
C GLU A 247 3.41 -8.36 -12.18
N GLY A 248 2.59 -8.79 -13.14
CA GLY A 248 2.59 -10.18 -13.60
C GLY A 248 3.97 -10.59 -14.16
N SER A 249 4.59 -9.70 -14.93
CA SER A 249 5.94 -9.90 -15.48
C SER A 249 7.00 -9.93 -14.39
N PHE A 250 6.91 -9.01 -13.41
CA PHE A 250 7.84 -8.96 -12.29
C PHE A 250 7.77 -10.23 -11.43
N ILE A 251 6.55 -10.70 -11.09
CA ILE A 251 6.36 -11.97 -10.37
C ILE A 251 7.00 -13.14 -11.14
N ALA A 252 6.83 -13.19 -12.47
CA ALA A 252 7.41 -14.24 -13.30
C ALA A 252 8.94 -14.22 -13.30
N VAL A 253 9.55 -13.03 -13.42
CA VAL A 253 11.01 -12.84 -13.33
C VAL A 253 11.52 -13.25 -11.97
N ARG A 254 10.86 -12.79 -10.90
CA ARG A 254 11.24 -13.07 -9.53
C ARG A 254 11.14 -14.57 -9.19
N LEU A 255 10.10 -15.25 -9.65
CA LEU A 255 9.97 -16.71 -9.53
C LEU A 255 11.12 -17.47 -10.19
N ARG A 256 11.59 -16.99 -11.36
CA ARG A 256 12.73 -17.57 -12.07
C ARG A 256 14.03 -17.37 -11.28
N ASP A 257 14.28 -16.15 -10.80
CA ASP A 257 15.48 -15.84 -10.03
C ASP A 257 15.53 -16.63 -8.71
N LEU A 258 14.40 -16.75 -8.00
CA LEU A 258 14.28 -17.64 -6.85
C LEU A 258 14.50 -19.12 -7.23
N GLY A 259 14.12 -19.53 -8.44
CA GLY A 259 14.46 -20.84 -9.00
C GLY A 259 15.97 -21.08 -9.08
N MET A 260 16.73 -20.06 -9.52
CA MET A 260 18.20 -20.07 -9.54
C MET A 260 18.76 -20.18 -8.11
N VAL A 261 18.30 -19.33 -7.17
CA VAL A 261 18.69 -19.36 -5.75
C VAL A 261 18.52 -20.76 -5.15
N LEU A 262 17.42 -21.41 -5.48
CA LEU A 262 17.05 -22.71 -4.91
C LEU A 262 17.72 -23.90 -5.61
N GLY A 263 18.45 -23.69 -6.71
CA GLY A 263 18.99 -24.76 -7.53
C GLY A 263 17.89 -25.62 -8.18
N ALA A 264 16.69 -25.06 -8.35
CA ALA A 264 15.57 -25.76 -8.96
C ALA A 264 15.67 -25.61 -10.48
N GLU A 265 16.23 -26.62 -11.15
CA GLU A 265 16.26 -26.67 -12.61
C GLU A 265 14.83 -26.53 -13.19
N GLY A 266 14.65 -25.56 -14.10
CA GLY A 266 13.45 -25.48 -14.95
C GLY A 266 12.21 -24.79 -14.37
N ALA A 267 12.32 -24.03 -13.28
CA ALA A 267 11.16 -23.39 -12.66
C ALA A 267 10.80 -22.02 -13.29
N GLY A 268 10.32 -22.01 -14.54
CA GLY A 268 9.70 -20.82 -15.13
C GLY A 268 9.45 -20.94 -16.63
N ALA A 269 8.25 -20.58 -17.07
CA ALA A 269 7.85 -20.49 -18.48
C ALA A 269 8.46 -19.28 -19.23
N ALA A 270 9.26 -18.45 -18.55
CA ALA A 270 9.92 -17.31 -19.18
C ALA A 270 11.05 -17.81 -20.10
N PRO A 271 11.11 -17.35 -21.37
CA PRO A 271 12.18 -17.72 -22.28
C PRO A 271 13.55 -17.38 -21.66
N VAL A 272 14.55 -18.23 -21.90
CA VAL A 272 15.92 -17.90 -21.52
C VAL A 272 16.35 -16.67 -22.34
N PRO A 273 16.69 -15.55 -21.70
CA PRO A 273 17.13 -14.37 -22.43
C PRO A 273 18.46 -14.69 -23.14
N GLU A 274 18.72 -13.98 -24.24
CA GLU A 274 20.03 -14.08 -24.89
C GLU A 274 21.11 -13.57 -23.92
N PRO A 275 22.24 -14.28 -23.76
CA PRO A 275 23.34 -13.81 -22.90
C PRO A 275 23.80 -12.40 -23.29
N GLY A 276 23.89 -11.51 -22.32
CA GLY A 276 24.25 -10.10 -22.49
C GLY A 276 23.06 -9.15 -22.64
N ALA A 277 21.82 -9.66 -22.69
CA ALA A 277 20.63 -8.82 -22.78
C ALA A 277 20.51 -7.86 -21.58
N MET A 278 20.81 -8.35 -20.37
CA MET A 278 20.77 -7.53 -19.15
C MET A 278 21.71 -6.32 -19.23
N LEU A 279 22.94 -6.52 -19.70
CA LEU A 279 23.92 -5.44 -19.85
C LEU A 279 23.45 -4.38 -20.84
N GLY A 280 22.86 -4.78 -21.96
CA GLY A 280 22.30 -3.85 -22.95
C GLY A 280 21.21 -2.95 -22.37
N LEU A 281 20.29 -3.53 -21.58
CA LEU A 281 19.22 -2.80 -20.91
C LEU A 281 19.77 -1.84 -19.84
N ILE A 282 20.74 -2.28 -19.06
CA ILE A 282 21.42 -1.45 -18.05
C ILE A 282 22.10 -0.24 -18.70
N LEU A 283 22.83 -0.43 -19.80
CA LEU A 283 23.48 0.67 -20.50
C LEU A 283 22.46 1.67 -21.07
N ALA A 284 21.34 1.18 -21.60
CA ALA A 284 20.25 2.03 -22.09
C ALA A 284 19.61 2.83 -20.95
N HIS A 285 19.32 2.20 -19.82
CA HIS A 285 18.76 2.86 -18.65
C HIS A 285 19.73 3.90 -18.07
N ARG A 286 21.02 3.58 -17.91
CA ARG A 286 22.03 4.55 -17.44
C ARG A 286 22.14 5.77 -18.34
N ALA A 287 22.04 5.59 -19.65
CA ALA A 287 22.03 6.69 -20.61
C ALA A 287 20.76 7.55 -20.49
N ALA A 288 19.58 6.93 -20.38
CA ALA A 288 18.32 7.63 -20.15
C ALA A 288 18.32 8.42 -18.84
N TRP A 289 18.78 7.78 -17.75
CA TRP A 289 18.92 8.40 -16.44
C TRP A 289 19.86 9.61 -16.46
N SER A 290 21.00 9.49 -17.13
CA SER A 290 21.97 10.59 -17.25
C SER A 290 21.38 11.82 -17.98
N LEU A 291 20.47 11.60 -18.94
CA LEU A 291 19.75 12.69 -19.60
C LEU A 291 18.71 13.32 -18.66
N TYR A 292 17.96 12.48 -17.92
CA TYR A 292 16.99 12.94 -16.92
C TYR A 292 17.67 13.79 -15.83
N SER A 293 18.70 13.25 -15.17
CA SER A 293 19.36 13.90 -14.03
C SER A 293 20.15 15.15 -14.40
N ALA A 294 20.60 15.29 -15.65
CA ALA A 294 21.24 16.50 -16.15
C ALA A 294 20.24 17.60 -16.54
N THR A 295 18.94 17.30 -16.60
CA THR A 295 17.92 18.23 -17.05
C THR A 295 17.48 19.13 -15.88
N PRO A 296 17.47 20.47 -16.04
CA PRO A 296 16.95 21.37 -15.03
C PRO A 296 15.50 21.04 -14.64
N HIS A 297 15.10 21.44 -13.43
CA HIS A 297 13.73 21.22 -12.93
C HIS A 297 12.64 21.65 -13.93
N ALA A 298 11.47 21.02 -13.82
CA ALA A 298 10.35 21.22 -14.74
C ALA A 298 9.95 22.70 -14.94
N GLU A 299 10.21 23.57 -13.95
CA GLU A 299 9.97 25.01 -14.04
C GLU A 299 10.83 25.70 -15.11
N GLU A 300 12.01 25.17 -15.40
CA GLU A 300 12.96 25.74 -16.38
C GLU A 300 12.87 25.08 -17.75
N THR A 301 12.60 23.77 -17.79
CA THR A 301 12.58 22.95 -19.02
C THR A 301 11.18 22.80 -19.62
N GLY A 302 10.14 23.12 -18.85
CA GLY A 302 8.75 22.90 -19.20
C GLY A 302 8.30 21.49 -18.85
N TRP A 303 7.07 21.38 -18.34
CA TRP A 303 6.50 20.12 -17.87
C TRP A 303 6.50 19.01 -18.94
N ASP A 304 6.16 19.32 -20.19
CA ASP A 304 6.11 18.32 -21.27
C ASP A 304 7.48 17.68 -21.54
N ALA A 305 8.55 18.49 -21.55
CA ALA A 305 9.91 18.01 -21.77
C ALA A 305 10.42 17.22 -20.55
N HIS A 306 10.09 17.68 -19.35
CA HIS A 306 10.41 16.98 -18.12
C HIS A 306 9.74 15.59 -18.08
N PHE A 307 8.43 15.51 -18.33
CA PHE A 307 7.70 14.24 -18.36
C PHE A 307 8.21 13.29 -19.45
N ALA A 308 8.54 13.80 -20.66
CA ALA A 308 9.10 12.94 -21.70
C ALA A 308 10.43 12.29 -21.28
N LEU A 309 11.26 12.98 -20.49
CA LEU A 309 12.50 12.41 -19.96
C LEU A 309 12.22 11.45 -18.80
N THR A 310 11.27 11.79 -17.93
CA THR A 310 10.80 10.93 -16.84
C THR A 310 10.30 9.58 -17.39
N ASP A 311 9.46 9.60 -18.43
CA ASP A 311 8.90 8.41 -19.06
C ASP A 311 9.98 7.51 -19.67
N VAL A 312 10.99 8.10 -20.31
CA VAL A 312 12.10 7.33 -20.92
C VAL A 312 12.99 6.71 -19.84
N ALA A 313 13.29 7.44 -18.76
CA ALA A 313 14.03 6.89 -17.62
C ALA A 313 13.23 5.78 -16.92
N GLY A 314 11.93 5.98 -16.71
CA GLY A 314 11.03 5.02 -16.08
C GLY A 314 10.85 3.75 -16.91
N ALA A 315 10.66 3.87 -18.22
CA ALA A 315 10.63 2.71 -19.12
C ALA A 315 11.98 1.95 -19.11
N GLY A 316 13.10 2.67 -18.96
CA GLY A 316 14.43 2.08 -18.82
C GLY A 316 14.59 1.29 -17.51
N SER A 317 14.14 1.86 -16.38
CA SER A 317 14.18 1.17 -15.09
C SER A 317 13.27 -0.06 -15.10
N GLU A 318 12.04 0.06 -15.59
CA GLU A 318 11.09 -1.04 -15.74
C GLU A 318 11.67 -2.16 -16.62
N ALA A 319 12.28 -1.83 -17.76
CA ALA A 319 12.87 -2.84 -18.65
C ALA A 319 14.00 -3.63 -17.97
N VAL A 320 14.87 -2.97 -17.18
CA VAL A 320 15.91 -3.66 -16.40
C VAL A 320 15.30 -4.54 -15.31
N LEU A 321 14.30 -4.02 -14.60
CA LEU A 321 13.60 -4.71 -13.53
C LEU A 321 12.91 -5.99 -14.02
N LEU A 322 12.28 -5.93 -15.19
CA LEU A 322 11.53 -7.03 -15.82
C LEU A 322 12.40 -7.97 -16.67
N ALA A 323 13.71 -7.73 -16.78
CA ALA A 323 14.61 -8.62 -17.50
C ALA A 323 15.10 -9.77 -16.59
N PRO A 324 14.87 -11.05 -16.94
CA PRO A 324 15.43 -12.16 -16.17
C PRO A 324 16.95 -12.23 -16.31
N CYS A 325 17.64 -12.73 -15.27
CA CYS A 325 19.07 -13.04 -15.40
C CYS A 325 19.25 -14.39 -16.13
N ALA A 326 20.14 -14.45 -17.11
CA ALA A 326 20.50 -15.69 -17.80
C ALA A 326 21.36 -16.60 -16.92
N ASP A 327 22.30 -16.01 -16.19
CA ASP A 327 23.34 -16.72 -15.45
C ASP A 327 23.87 -15.90 -14.24
N GLN A 328 24.94 -16.39 -13.60
CA GLN A 328 25.60 -15.72 -12.47
C GLN A 328 26.26 -14.40 -12.87
N ALA A 329 26.80 -14.27 -14.08
CA ALA A 329 27.47 -13.06 -14.51
C ALA A 329 26.45 -11.93 -14.69
N GLU A 330 25.29 -12.20 -15.29
CA GLU A 330 24.22 -11.21 -15.39
C GLU A 330 23.61 -10.87 -14.02
N ALA A 331 23.51 -11.82 -13.10
CA ALA A 331 23.07 -11.55 -11.74
C ALA A 331 23.98 -10.56 -11.01
N ILE A 332 25.31 -10.70 -11.17
CA ILE A 332 26.29 -9.75 -10.60
C ILE A 332 26.09 -8.35 -11.21
N VAL A 333 25.99 -8.25 -12.53
CA VAL A 333 25.79 -6.97 -13.22
C VAL A 333 24.47 -6.29 -12.80
N PHE A 334 23.40 -7.07 -12.62
CA PHE A 334 22.13 -6.57 -12.09
C PHE A 334 22.26 -6.03 -10.66
N ILE A 335 22.93 -6.76 -9.76
CA ILE A 335 23.15 -6.32 -8.37
C ILE A 335 23.92 -4.98 -8.33
N GLU A 336 25.02 -4.88 -9.08
CA GLU A 336 25.80 -3.64 -9.19
C GLU A 336 24.95 -2.47 -9.69
N HIS A 337 24.10 -2.72 -10.70
CA HIS A 337 23.22 -1.70 -11.25
C HIS A 337 22.13 -1.27 -10.27
N ALA A 338 21.50 -2.19 -9.54
CA ALA A 338 20.49 -1.87 -8.54
C ALA A 338 21.05 -0.93 -7.44
N HIS A 339 22.26 -1.19 -6.97
CA HIS A 339 22.93 -0.33 -5.99
C HIS A 339 23.34 1.02 -6.57
N TRP A 340 23.86 1.05 -7.81
CA TRP A 340 24.15 2.31 -8.51
C TRP A 340 22.90 3.18 -8.63
N TYR A 341 21.78 2.60 -9.08
CA TYR A 341 20.55 3.34 -9.33
C TYR A 341 19.95 3.92 -8.04
N ALA A 342 19.99 3.15 -6.94
CA ALA A 342 19.57 3.63 -5.63
C ALA A 342 20.40 4.84 -5.15
N ALA A 343 21.71 4.81 -5.33
CA ALA A 343 22.60 5.93 -4.96
C ALA A 343 22.35 7.17 -5.83
N GLU A 344 22.08 6.97 -7.12
CA GLU A 344 21.73 8.07 -8.03
C GLU A 344 20.43 8.76 -7.64
N LEU A 345 19.38 8.01 -7.29
CA LEU A 345 18.11 8.56 -6.81
C LEU A 345 18.28 9.42 -5.56
N GLU A 346 19.08 8.95 -4.61
CA GLU A 346 19.42 9.71 -3.40
C GLU A 346 20.15 11.02 -3.77
N ALA A 347 21.08 10.97 -4.72
CA ALA A 347 21.87 12.13 -5.14
C ALA A 347 21.04 13.25 -5.79
N VAL A 348 19.98 12.90 -6.53
CA VAL A 348 19.07 13.88 -7.16
C VAL A 348 17.94 14.34 -6.24
N GLY A 349 17.86 13.80 -5.02
CA GLY A 349 16.82 14.15 -4.05
C GLY A 349 15.43 13.65 -4.44
N GLU A 350 15.34 12.69 -5.37
CA GLU A 350 14.09 12.02 -5.71
C GLU A 350 13.67 11.15 -4.53
N ALA A 351 12.43 11.33 -4.07
CA ALA A 351 11.95 10.57 -2.94
C ALA A 351 11.82 9.09 -3.32
N VAL A 352 12.27 8.20 -2.44
CA VAL A 352 12.05 6.75 -2.56
C VAL A 352 10.55 6.39 -2.63
N ALA A 353 9.66 7.33 -2.31
CA ALA A 353 8.21 7.17 -2.37
C ALA A 353 7.59 7.49 -3.75
N ASP A 354 8.31 8.14 -4.67
CA ASP A 354 7.81 8.48 -6.00
C ASP A 354 8.01 7.31 -7.00
N CYS A 355 7.54 7.48 -8.25
CA CYS A 355 7.55 6.41 -9.27
C CYS A 355 8.91 5.70 -9.34
N PHE A 356 10.01 6.44 -9.52
CA PHE A 356 11.36 5.87 -9.59
C PHE A 356 11.81 5.13 -8.32
N GLY A 357 11.35 5.59 -7.15
CA GLY A 357 11.64 4.96 -5.87
C GLY A 357 10.92 3.62 -5.71
N TYR A 358 9.83 3.40 -6.43
CA TYR A 358 9.15 2.12 -6.50
C TYR A 358 9.99 1.08 -7.25
N GLU A 359 10.41 1.34 -8.50
CA GLU A 359 11.19 0.35 -9.25
C GLU A 359 12.56 0.10 -8.61
N SER A 360 13.20 1.14 -8.06
CA SER A 360 14.48 0.99 -7.35
C SER A 360 14.38 0.07 -6.14
N ARG A 361 13.31 0.16 -5.33
CA ARG A 361 13.09 -0.76 -4.21
C ARG A 361 12.86 -2.19 -4.68
N GLN A 362 12.14 -2.41 -5.78
CA GLN A 362 11.99 -3.75 -6.35
C GLN A 362 13.33 -4.29 -6.88
N MET A 363 14.14 -3.45 -7.52
CA MET A 363 15.48 -3.83 -7.97
C MET A 363 16.36 -4.22 -6.79
N LEU A 364 16.34 -3.47 -5.69
CA LEU A 364 17.10 -3.80 -4.48
C LEU A 364 16.61 -5.09 -3.80
N ALA A 365 15.29 -5.30 -3.75
CA ALA A 365 14.71 -6.54 -3.24
C ALA A 365 15.21 -7.76 -4.05
N ARG A 366 15.12 -7.65 -5.38
CA ARG A 366 15.60 -8.66 -6.33
C ARG A 366 17.12 -8.86 -6.24
N ALA A 367 17.90 -7.78 -6.08
CA ALA A 367 19.34 -7.87 -5.89
C ALA A 367 19.69 -8.62 -4.60
N GLY A 368 18.96 -8.39 -3.51
CA GLY A 368 19.08 -9.15 -2.27
C GLY A 368 18.81 -10.64 -2.46
N ASP A 369 17.79 -11.00 -3.26
CA ASP A 369 17.52 -12.40 -3.61
C ASP A 369 18.72 -13.03 -4.34
N LEU A 370 19.29 -12.32 -5.32
CA LEU A 370 20.42 -12.80 -6.12
C LEU A 370 21.74 -12.87 -5.33
N VAL A 371 21.95 -12.01 -4.33
CA VAL A 371 23.09 -12.13 -3.39
C VAL A 371 23.02 -13.46 -2.63
N ALA A 372 21.83 -13.86 -2.19
CA ALA A 372 21.64 -15.16 -1.52
C ALA A 372 21.95 -16.35 -2.45
N TYR A 373 21.74 -16.23 -3.76
CA TYR A 373 22.13 -17.23 -4.76
C TYR A 373 23.65 -17.34 -4.94
N LEU A 374 24.32 -16.19 -5.06
CA LEU A 374 25.75 -16.13 -5.33
C LEU A 374 26.59 -16.57 -4.12
N GLY A 375 26.06 -16.41 -2.91
CA GLY A 375 26.74 -16.69 -1.66
C GLY A 375 27.88 -15.72 -1.36
N ASP A 376 28.35 -15.71 -0.11
CA ASP A 376 29.33 -14.73 0.38
C ASP A 376 30.66 -14.71 -0.42
N SER A 377 31.01 -15.82 -1.06
CA SER A 377 32.29 -15.97 -1.77
C SER A 377 32.33 -15.30 -3.14
N ALA A 378 31.18 -15.10 -3.79
CA ALA A 378 31.12 -14.53 -5.14
C ALA A 378 31.09 -12.99 -5.11
N VAL A 379 30.52 -12.39 -4.06
CA VAL A 379 30.42 -10.92 -3.94
C VAL A 379 31.76 -10.29 -3.53
N ALA A 380 32.57 -10.99 -2.73
CA ALA A 380 33.89 -10.51 -2.30
C ALA A 380 34.93 -10.41 -3.45
N GLY A 381 34.65 -10.97 -4.62
CA GLY A 381 35.55 -11.02 -5.77
C GLY A 381 35.36 -9.89 -6.78
N VAL A 382 34.35 -9.03 -6.62
CA VAL A 382 34.13 -7.87 -7.49
C VAL A 382 35.02 -6.72 -7.00
N PRO A 383 36.06 -6.32 -7.75
CA PRO A 383 36.91 -5.22 -7.33
C PRO A 383 36.12 -3.90 -7.39
N ALA A 384 36.10 -3.18 -6.27
CA ALA A 384 35.45 -1.87 -6.12
C ALA A 384 35.97 -0.77 -7.08
N GLU A 385 36.94 -1.06 -7.94
CA GLU A 385 37.63 -0.11 -8.82
C GLU A 385 37.10 -0.06 -10.27
N ARG A 386 35.94 -0.67 -10.57
CA ARG A 386 35.33 -0.65 -11.93
C ARG A 386 33.95 0.00 -12.03
N THR A 387 33.48 0.66 -10.98
CA THR A 387 32.28 1.52 -11.00
C THR A 387 32.59 2.91 -11.52
#